data_AF-A0A8J4T6F3-F1
#
_entry.id   AF-A0A8J4T6F3-F1
#
_cell.length_a   1.000
_cell.length_b   1.000
_cell.length_c   1.000
_cell.angle_alpha   90.00
_cell.angle_beta   90.00
_cell.angle_gamma   90.00
#
_symmetry.space_group_name_H-M   'P 1'
#
loop_
_entity.id
_entity.type
_entity.pdbx_description
1 polymer ?
#
loop_
_entity_poly.entity_id
_entity_poly.type
_entity_poly.pdbx_seq_one_letter_code
_entity_poly.pdbx_strand_id
1 'polypeptide(L)'
;MFLLMLFCWGPSVVWTLYGTPRKTVTLSSYGGHVFQEEGVWNYSTMLLREDMGVLILGARETIFALDLSNITHKKAMGQLYAGSEVAAVQMPLSACDHYTSCIDCVLARDPYCGWDLTTDSCVAINSIHTDTHSEVVQSLRDGNTSHCPAVESTKTIKFFYPGNTVSLVCEPGSNLAQVQWHVNGQPVEKSNVNQVQHNTLLILNASERDTGLYTCYSVETSMGVDYVTQTA
;
A
#
# COMPACT_ATOMS: atom_id res chain seq x y z
N MET A 1 46.86 30.84 -61.20
CA MET A 1 46.93 32.30 -61.06
C MET A 1 46.62 32.62 -59.60
N PHE A 2 47.57 33.26 -58.91
CA PHE A 2 47.47 33.70 -57.51
C PHE A 2 46.55 34.94 -57.35
N LEU A 3 46.15 35.20 -56.09
CA LEU A 3 45.73 36.48 -55.46
C LEU A 3 44.29 36.98 -55.70
N LEU A 4 43.57 37.64 -54.77
CA LEU A 4 43.87 38.17 -53.42
C LEU A 4 42.53 38.29 -52.62
N MET A 5 42.62 38.15 -51.29
CA MET A 5 41.56 38.34 -50.30
C MET A 5 41.25 39.81 -50.00
N LEU A 6 40.05 40.09 -49.49
CA LEU A 6 39.85 41.13 -48.46
C LEU A 6 38.85 40.62 -47.41
N PHE A 7 39.38 40.34 -46.22
CA PHE A 7 38.62 40.18 -44.98
C PHE A 7 38.21 41.57 -44.48
N CYS A 8 36.90 41.82 -44.35
CA CYS A 8 36.42 42.92 -43.53
C CYS A 8 36.18 42.40 -42.10
N TRP A 9 37.07 42.78 -41.19
CA TRP A 9 36.84 42.70 -39.76
C TRP A 9 35.89 43.83 -39.34
N GLY A 10 34.77 43.47 -38.71
CA GLY A 10 33.87 44.41 -38.05
C GLY A 10 32.99 43.66 -37.06
N PRO A 11 33.13 43.90 -35.74
CA PRO A 11 32.30 43.27 -34.73
C PRO A 11 31.02 44.09 -34.59
N SER A 12 29.86 43.53 -34.93
CA SER A 12 28.53 43.88 -34.40
C SER A 12 27.44 43.03 -35.06
N VAL A 13 27.44 41.72 -34.80
CA VAL A 13 26.21 40.93 -35.03
C VAL A 13 25.46 40.92 -33.70
N VAL A 14 24.67 41.97 -33.46
CA VAL A 14 23.71 42.00 -32.36
C VAL A 14 22.48 41.21 -32.81
N TRP A 15 22.46 39.93 -32.45
CA TRP A 15 21.25 39.11 -32.44
C TRP A 15 20.27 39.66 -31.39
N THR A 16 19.38 40.56 -31.78
CA THR A 16 18.23 40.96 -30.94
C THR A 16 16.95 40.32 -31.46
N LEU A 17 16.81 39.02 -31.20
CA LEU A 17 15.57 38.27 -31.39
C LEU A 17 15.18 37.51 -30.11
N TYR A 18 15.43 38.13 -28.95
CA TYR A 18 14.85 37.69 -27.69
C TYR A 18 13.94 38.80 -27.18
N GLY A 19 12.63 38.52 -27.17
CA GLY A 19 11.62 39.46 -26.68
C GLY A 19 11.98 39.95 -25.28
N THR A 20 12.18 41.25 -25.14
CA THR A 20 12.46 41.87 -23.85
C THR A 20 11.14 42.01 -23.09
N PRO A 21 10.97 41.38 -21.91
CA PRO A 21 9.70 41.44 -21.20
C PRO A 21 9.37 42.89 -20.80
N ARG A 22 8.09 43.28 -20.95
CA ARG A 22 7.60 44.63 -20.65
C ARG A 22 7.70 45.01 -19.16
N LYS A 23 7.72 44.00 -18.28
CA LYS A 23 8.00 44.14 -16.85
C LYS A 23 8.94 43.02 -16.43
N THR A 24 10.01 43.40 -15.76
CA THR A 24 10.91 42.47 -15.07
C THR A 24 10.67 42.66 -13.58
N VAL A 25 10.28 41.60 -12.89
CA VAL A 25 10.17 41.59 -11.44
C VAL A 25 11.36 40.82 -10.90
N THR A 26 12.16 41.48 -10.07
CA THR A 26 13.29 40.87 -9.36
C THR A 26 12.76 40.10 -8.15
N LEU A 27 13.05 38.81 -8.10
CA LEU A 27 12.54 37.90 -7.08
C LEU A 27 12.93 38.33 -5.65
N SER A 28 14.14 38.87 -5.49
CA SER A 28 14.67 39.38 -4.23
C SER A 28 13.92 40.61 -3.70
N SER A 29 13.23 41.36 -4.56
CA SER A 29 12.57 42.62 -4.19
C SER A 29 11.20 42.44 -3.55
N TYR A 30 10.60 41.25 -3.64
CA TYR A 30 9.24 40.96 -3.16
C TYR A 30 9.16 39.76 -2.21
N GLY A 31 10.30 39.25 -1.72
CA GLY A 31 10.32 38.09 -0.83
C GLY A 31 9.84 36.80 -1.51
N GLY A 32 10.11 36.64 -2.81
CA GLY A 32 9.73 35.44 -3.54
C GLY A 32 10.44 34.19 -3.02
N HIS A 33 9.69 33.11 -2.83
CA HIS A 33 10.21 31.81 -2.44
C HIS A 33 10.73 31.04 -3.66
N VAL A 34 11.81 30.27 -3.48
CA VAL A 34 12.38 29.38 -4.52
C VAL A 34 12.43 27.98 -3.97
N PHE A 35 11.95 27.02 -4.76
CA PHE A 35 12.14 25.61 -4.51
C PHE A 35 13.21 25.04 -5.44
N GLN A 36 14.15 24.27 -4.88
CA GLN A 36 15.14 23.50 -5.62
C GLN A 36 15.54 22.27 -4.80
N GLU A 37 15.61 21.12 -5.47
CA GLU A 37 16.06 19.86 -4.88
C GLU A 37 17.44 19.45 -5.40
N GLU A 38 18.28 18.89 -4.52
CA GLU A 38 19.60 18.37 -4.89
C GLU A 38 19.48 17.25 -5.93
N GLY A 39 20.32 17.31 -6.99
CA GLY A 39 20.32 16.32 -8.07
C GLY A 39 19.17 16.44 -9.07
N VAL A 40 18.22 17.36 -8.85
CA VAL A 40 17.04 17.52 -9.71
C VAL A 40 17.13 18.76 -10.57
N TRP A 41 16.86 18.58 -11.86
CA TRP A 41 16.92 19.61 -12.89
C TRP A 41 15.78 19.42 -13.88
N ASN A 42 15.57 20.40 -14.76
CA ASN A 42 14.45 20.44 -15.72
C ASN A 42 13.06 20.39 -15.07
N TYR A 43 12.77 21.36 -14.22
CA TYR A 43 11.41 21.64 -13.76
C TYR A 43 10.58 22.14 -14.95
N SER A 44 9.80 21.25 -15.57
CA SER A 44 9.15 21.49 -16.87
C SER A 44 7.62 21.55 -16.79
N THR A 45 7.04 21.02 -15.72
CA THR A 45 5.58 20.96 -15.52
C THR A 45 5.21 21.60 -14.20
N MET A 46 4.20 22.46 -14.20
CA MET A 46 3.68 23.09 -13.00
C MET A 46 2.15 23.07 -13.05
N LEU A 47 1.53 22.44 -12.06
CA LEU A 47 0.08 22.34 -11.95
C LEU A 47 -0.37 22.85 -10.57
N LEU A 48 -1.17 23.90 -10.60
CA LEU A 48 -1.76 24.50 -9.40
C LEU A 48 -3.04 23.76 -9.01
N ARG A 49 -3.15 23.32 -7.76
CA ARG A 49 -4.33 22.67 -7.16
C ARG A 49 -4.73 23.43 -5.89
N GLU A 50 -5.53 24.48 -6.07
CA GLU A 50 -5.99 25.34 -4.98
C GLU A 50 -6.89 24.60 -3.98
N ASP A 51 -7.67 23.63 -4.47
CA ASP A 51 -8.56 22.77 -3.67
C ASP A 51 -7.82 21.95 -2.60
N MET A 52 -6.58 21.55 -2.91
CA MET A 52 -5.71 20.82 -1.97
C MET A 52 -4.64 21.72 -1.34
N GLY A 53 -4.56 23.00 -1.74
CA GLY A 53 -3.51 23.93 -1.36
C GLY A 53 -2.12 23.44 -1.74
N VAL A 54 -1.94 22.87 -2.94
CA VAL A 54 -0.65 22.37 -3.43
C VAL A 54 -0.28 22.85 -4.83
N LEU A 55 1.01 23.03 -5.04
CA LEU A 55 1.63 23.18 -6.35
C LEU A 55 2.34 21.87 -6.71
N ILE A 56 1.87 21.20 -7.76
CA ILE A 56 2.50 19.99 -8.28
C ILE A 56 3.57 20.42 -9.28
N LEU A 57 4.82 20.11 -8.98
CA LEU A 57 5.99 20.45 -9.78
C LEU A 57 6.61 19.18 -10.36
N GLY A 58 6.49 19.00 -11.67
CA GLY A 58 7.13 17.92 -12.41
C GLY A 58 8.53 18.34 -12.86
N ALA A 59 9.52 17.52 -12.51
CA ALA A 59 10.88 17.63 -12.98
C ALA A 59 11.31 16.33 -13.69
N ARG A 60 12.54 16.29 -14.19
CA ARG A 60 13.06 15.05 -14.79
C ARG A 60 13.03 13.92 -13.74
N GLU A 61 12.30 12.85 -14.06
CA GLU A 61 12.22 11.61 -13.28
C GLU A 61 11.63 11.77 -11.86
N THR A 62 11.00 12.92 -11.54
CA THR A 62 10.39 13.14 -10.22
C THR A 62 9.26 14.17 -10.24
N ILE A 63 8.36 14.07 -9.26
CA ILE A 63 7.24 14.99 -9.05
C ILE A 63 7.25 15.42 -7.57
N PHE A 64 7.10 16.72 -7.33
CA PHE A 64 6.96 17.29 -5.99
C PHE A 64 5.57 17.87 -5.79
N ALA A 65 5.00 17.66 -4.60
CA ALA A 65 3.90 18.50 -4.12
C ALA A 65 4.47 19.54 -3.17
N LEU A 66 4.32 20.81 -3.51
CA LEU A 66 4.79 21.93 -2.71
C LEU A 66 3.59 22.61 -2.06
N ASP A 67 3.76 23.10 -0.84
CA ASP A 67 2.72 23.89 -0.17
C ASP A 67 2.49 25.20 -0.93
N LEU A 68 1.23 25.50 -1.24
CA LEU A 68 0.88 26.68 -2.01
C LEU A 68 1.13 28.00 -1.26
N SER A 69 1.06 27.97 0.08
CA SER A 69 1.36 29.14 0.93
C SER A 69 2.86 29.41 1.03
N ASN A 70 3.68 28.36 0.95
CA ASN A 70 5.13 28.48 0.90
C ASN A 70 5.76 27.28 0.17
N ILE A 71 6.16 27.50 -1.08
CA ILE A 71 6.67 26.45 -1.96
C ILE A 71 8.02 25.86 -1.51
N THR A 72 8.70 26.44 -0.52
CA THR A 72 9.90 25.82 0.07
C THR A 72 9.56 24.57 0.86
N HIS A 73 8.30 24.38 1.25
CA HIS A 73 7.84 23.22 2.00
C HIS A 73 7.22 22.19 1.07
N LYS A 74 7.74 20.96 1.13
CA LYS A 74 7.10 19.82 0.47
C LYS A 74 5.89 19.39 1.29
N LYS A 75 4.75 19.18 0.63
CA LYS A 75 3.58 18.57 1.24
C LYS A 75 3.61 17.07 0.96
N ALA A 76 3.34 16.26 1.96
CA ALA A 76 3.11 14.84 1.72
C ALA A 76 1.83 14.69 0.90
N MET A 77 1.93 14.11 -0.30
CA MET A 77 0.74 13.65 -1.00
C MET A 77 0.28 12.39 -0.30
N GLY A 78 -0.94 12.39 0.25
CA GLY A 78 -1.54 11.21 0.88
C GLY A 78 -1.87 10.08 -0.09
N GLN A 79 -1.24 10.05 -1.26
CA GLN A 79 -1.54 9.20 -2.41
C GLN A 79 -0.25 8.93 -3.19
N LEU A 80 -0.07 7.68 -3.62
CA LEU A 80 0.99 7.24 -4.50
C LEU A 80 0.50 7.27 -5.95
N TYR A 81 1.27 7.87 -6.85
CA TYR A 81 0.97 7.89 -8.27
C TYR A 81 2.01 7.08 -9.02
N ALA A 82 1.57 6.17 -9.88
CA ALA A 82 2.44 5.42 -10.78
C ALA A 82 1.99 5.63 -12.23
N GLY A 83 2.95 5.93 -13.12
CA GLY A 83 2.70 6.20 -14.53
C GLY A 83 3.41 5.20 -15.44
N SER A 84 2.79 4.88 -16.57
CA SER A 84 3.34 4.09 -17.66
C SER A 84 3.01 4.78 -18.99
N GLU A 85 3.53 4.26 -20.11
CA GLU A 85 3.20 4.78 -21.45
C GLU A 85 1.71 4.63 -21.81
N VAL A 86 0.98 3.73 -21.14
CA VAL A 86 -0.42 3.40 -21.46
C VAL A 86 -1.43 3.94 -20.46
N ALA A 87 -1.02 4.13 -19.20
CA ALA A 87 -1.92 4.53 -18.12
C ALA A 87 -1.16 5.12 -16.94
N ALA A 88 -1.87 5.92 -16.15
CA ALA A 88 -1.47 6.31 -14.81
C ALA A 88 -2.48 5.77 -13.80
N VAL A 89 -1.98 5.34 -12.64
CA VAL A 89 -2.78 4.87 -11.51
C VAL A 89 -2.49 5.74 -10.30
N GLN A 90 -3.56 6.02 -9.55
CA GLN A 90 -3.50 6.64 -8.24
C GLN A 90 -3.86 5.58 -7.21
N MET A 91 -3.01 5.42 -6.20
CA MET A 91 -3.16 4.44 -5.13
C MET A 91 -3.12 5.15 -3.78
N PRO A 92 -3.98 4.76 -2.82
CA PRO A 92 -3.87 5.28 -1.47
C PRO A 92 -2.57 4.82 -0.82
N LEU A 93 -2.05 5.59 0.16
CA LEU A 93 -0.85 5.19 0.91
C LEU A 93 -1.09 3.99 1.83
N SER A 94 -2.35 3.78 2.23
CA SER A 94 -2.78 2.65 3.05
C SER A 94 -4.14 2.15 2.58
N ALA A 95 -4.37 0.86 2.74
CA ALA A 95 -5.64 0.20 2.41
C ALA A 95 -6.09 -0.63 3.61
N CYS A 96 -6.25 0.03 4.76
CA CYS A 96 -6.48 -0.62 6.06
C CYS A 96 -7.76 -1.47 6.07
N ASP A 97 -8.78 -1.08 5.31
CA ASP A 97 -10.06 -1.79 5.15
C ASP A 97 -9.89 -3.22 4.59
N HIS A 98 -8.73 -3.56 4.03
CA HIS A 98 -8.42 -4.92 3.58
C HIS A 98 -8.25 -5.90 4.76
N TYR A 99 -7.89 -5.42 5.95
CA TYR A 99 -7.67 -6.25 7.12
C TYR A 99 -8.96 -6.37 7.93
N THR A 100 -9.58 -7.54 7.86
CA THR A 100 -10.93 -7.78 8.41
C THR A 100 -10.94 -8.22 9.88
N SER A 101 -9.78 -8.48 10.48
CA SER A 101 -9.68 -8.86 11.89
C SER A 101 -8.58 -8.08 12.61
N CYS A 102 -8.71 -7.93 13.93
CA CYS A 102 -7.68 -7.28 14.75
C CYS A 102 -6.31 -7.94 14.58
N ILE A 103 -6.30 -9.28 14.54
CA ILE A 103 -5.07 -10.04 14.37
C ILE A 103 -4.42 -9.72 13.01
N ASP A 104 -5.20 -9.72 11.93
CA ASP A 104 -4.66 -9.41 10.60
C ASP A 104 -4.15 -7.97 10.50
N CYS A 105 -4.89 -7.01 11.05
CA CYS A 105 -4.53 -5.59 11.07
C CYS A 105 -3.21 -5.34 11.82
N VAL A 106 -3.03 -5.98 12.97
CA VAL A 106 -1.81 -5.85 13.79
C VAL A 106 -0.63 -6.59 13.16
N LEU A 107 -0.85 -7.77 12.58
CA LEU A 107 0.21 -8.56 11.93
C LEU A 107 0.67 -7.95 10.60
N ALA A 108 -0.17 -7.15 9.95
CA ALA A 108 0.24 -6.37 8.77
C ALA A 108 1.41 -5.41 9.07
N ARG A 109 1.54 -4.95 10.32
CA ARG A 109 2.58 -4.01 10.77
C ARG A 109 2.67 -2.76 9.89
N ASP A 110 1.54 -2.37 9.29
CA ASP A 110 1.45 -1.16 8.47
C ASP A 110 1.44 0.07 9.39
N PRO A 111 2.44 0.97 9.31
CA PRO A 111 2.50 2.17 10.15
C PRO A 111 1.29 3.11 9.98
N TYR A 112 0.58 3.00 8.86
CA TYR A 112 -0.61 3.81 8.59
C TYR A 112 -1.91 3.20 9.11
N CYS A 113 -1.91 1.94 9.56
CA CYS A 113 -3.12 1.22 9.97
C CYS A 113 -3.11 0.84 11.45
N GLY A 114 -4.27 0.87 12.09
CA GLY A 114 -4.47 0.37 13.45
C GLY A 114 -5.89 -0.14 13.64
N TRP A 115 -6.06 -1.11 14.55
CA TRP A 115 -7.38 -1.66 14.85
C TRP A 115 -8.09 -0.78 15.87
N ASP A 116 -9.22 -0.20 15.50
CA ASP A 116 -10.06 0.55 16.43
C ASP A 116 -11.03 -0.40 17.13
N LEU A 117 -10.84 -0.60 18.44
CA LEU A 117 -11.67 -1.47 19.26
C LEU A 117 -13.11 -0.95 19.41
N THR A 118 -13.35 0.35 19.17
CA THR A 118 -14.68 0.94 19.30
C THR A 118 -15.54 0.68 18.07
N THR A 119 -14.94 0.67 16.88
CA THR A 119 -15.65 0.43 15.61
C THR A 119 -15.49 -1.00 15.10
N ASP A 120 -14.66 -1.81 15.75
CA ASP A 120 -14.36 -3.19 15.38
C ASP A 120 -13.83 -3.30 13.93
N SER A 121 -12.91 -2.40 13.57
CA SER A 121 -12.38 -2.31 12.21
C SER A 121 -10.94 -1.80 12.16
N CYS A 122 -10.18 -2.22 11.14
CA CYS A 122 -8.86 -1.69 10.86
C CYS A 122 -8.97 -0.36 10.11
N VAL A 123 -8.48 0.73 10.71
CA VAL A 123 -8.63 2.09 10.20
C VAL A 123 -7.29 2.77 9.99
N ALA A 124 -7.27 3.81 9.15
CA ALA A 124 -6.08 4.63 8.96
C ALA A 124 -5.83 5.52 10.19
N ILE A 125 -4.59 5.59 10.68
CA ILE A 125 -4.25 6.35 11.89
C ILE A 125 -4.61 7.84 11.79
N ASN A 126 -4.56 8.40 10.58
CA ASN A 126 -4.92 9.81 10.34
C ASN A 126 -6.44 10.08 10.38
N SER A 127 -7.27 9.05 10.30
CA SER A 127 -8.74 9.16 10.39
C SER A 127 -9.24 9.06 11.83
N ILE A 128 -8.36 8.76 12.79
CA ILE A 128 -8.67 8.72 14.21
C ILE A 128 -8.87 10.15 14.70
N HIS A 129 -10.11 10.52 14.98
CA HIS A 129 -10.45 11.82 15.55
C HIS A 129 -9.94 11.92 16.99
N THR A 130 -9.15 12.95 17.28
CA THR A 130 -8.52 13.18 18.59
C THR A 130 -9.48 13.39 19.76
N ASP A 131 -10.78 13.58 19.48
CA ASP A 131 -11.82 13.83 20.48
C ASP A 131 -12.54 12.54 20.95
N THR A 132 -12.35 11.41 20.27
CA THR A 132 -12.89 10.13 20.70
C THR A 132 -11.85 9.36 21.51
N HIS A 133 -12.24 8.78 22.63
CA HIS A 133 -11.47 7.80 23.40
C HIS A 133 -11.29 6.47 22.63
N SER A 134 -10.97 6.52 21.33
CA SER A 134 -10.76 5.36 20.47
C SER A 134 -9.53 4.62 20.94
N GLU A 135 -9.72 3.40 21.44
CA GLU A 135 -8.63 2.52 21.84
C GLU A 135 -8.12 1.79 20.60
N VAL A 136 -7.01 2.29 20.05
CA VAL A 136 -6.41 1.75 18.83
C VAL A 136 -5.25 0.83 19.14
N VAL A 137 -5.32 -0.39 18.61
CA VAL A 137 -4.29 -1.42 18.75
C VAL A 137 -3.40 -1.40 17.50
N GLN A 138 -2.11 -1.15 17.71
CA GLN A 138 -1.09 -1.21 16.66
C GLN A 138 0.22 -1.75 17.26
N SER A 139 0.88 -2.66 16.54
CA SER A 139 2.19 -3.17 16.94
C SER A 139 3.09 -3.36 15.72
N LEU A 140 3.99 -2.40 15.50
CA LEU A 140 4.82 -2.34 14.29
C LEU A 140 6.09 -3.19 14.36
N ARG A 141 6.61 -3.42 15.56
CA ARG A 141 7.90 -4.13 15.76
C ARG A 141 7.69 -5.63 15.88
N ASP A 142 6.79 -6.01 16.77
CA ASP A 142 6.60 -7.37 17.22
C ASP A 142 5.30 -8.01 16.72
N GLY A 143 4.31 -7.22 16.29
CA GLY A 143 3.00 -7.74 15.90
C GLY A 143 2.25 -8.33 17.10
N ASN A 144 2.36 -7.72 18.27
CA ASN A 144 1.75 -8.19 19.50
C ASN A 144 0.22 -8.09 19.45
N THR A 145 -0.43 -9.24 19.35
CA THR A 145 -1.89 -9.40 19.27
C THR A 145 -2.56 -9.61 20.63
N SER A 146 -1.83 -9.49 21.74
CA SER A 146 -2.37 -9.73 23.09
C SER A 146 -3.52 -8.78 23.48
N HIS A 147 -3.62 -7.63 22.81
CA HIS A 147 -4.67 -6.64 23.01
C HIS A 147 -5.87 -6.83 22.05
N CYS A 148 -5.82 -7.82 21.16
CA CYS A 148 -6.94 -8.13 20.29
C CYS A 148 -8.04 -8.89 21.03
N PRO A 149 -9.32 -8.60 20.73
CA PRO A 149 -10.43 -9.37 21.27
C PRO A 149 -10.35 -10.82 20.75
N ALA A 150 -10.79 -11.76 21.59
CA ALA A 150 -10.91 -13.15 21.17
C ALA A 150 -12.04 -13.27 20.13
N VAL A 151 -11.71 -13.77 18.94
CA VAL A 151 -12.68 -14.00 17.88
C VAL A 151 -13.38 -15.34 18.13
N GLU A 152 -14.72 -15.33 18.14
CA GLU A 152 -15.49 -16.58 18.15
C GLU A 152 -15.44 -17.23 16.77
N SER A 153 -14.99 -18.49 16.71
CA SER A 153 -14.95 -19.23 15.44
C SER A 153 -16.36 -19.61 15.01
N THR A 154 -16.81 -19.02 13.90
CA THR A 154 -18.08 -19.37 13.26
C THR A 154 -17.99 -20.76 12.62
N LYS A 155 -18.86 -21.69 13.03
CA LYS A 155 -18.88 -23.05 12.46
C LYS A 155 -19.79 -23.10 11.23
N THR A 156 -19.22 -23.47 10.09
CA THR A 156 -19.99 -23.73 8.87
C THR A 156 -20.34 -25.22 8.78
N ILE A 157 -21.64 -25.54 8.64
CA ILE A 157 -22.10 -26.92 8.42
C ILE A 157 -22.14 -27.19 6.91
N LYS A 158 -21.39 -28.19 6.45
CA LYS A 158 -21.45 -28.70 5.08
C LYS A 158 -22.02 -30.11 5.05
N PHE A 159 -22.96 -30.35 4.14
CA PHE A 159 -23.52 -31.67 3.88
C PHE A 159 -22.84 -32.29 2.65
N PHE A 160 -22.67 -33.61 2.67
CA PHE A 160 -22.13 -34.37 1.55
C PHE A 160 -22.88 -35.69 1.37
N TYR A 161 -22.77 -36.26 0.18
CA TYR A 161 -23.30 -37.59 -0.12
C TYR A 161 -22.15 -38.59 -0.18
N PRO A 162 -22.33 -39.83 0.33
CA PRO A 162 -21.31 -40.86 0.24
C PRO A 162 -20.87 -41.08 -1.21
N GLY A 163 -19.55 -41.21 -1.44
CA GLY A 163 -18.96 -41.38 -2.76
C GLY A 163 -18.47 -40.08 -3.42
N ASN A 164 -18.93 -38.92 -2.97
CA ASN A 164 -18.52 -37.63 -3.54
C ASN A 164 -17.16 -37.18 -3.04
N THR A 165 -16.51 -36.29 -3.80
CA THR A 165 -15.38 -35.51 -3.31
C THR A 165 -15.87 -34.26 -2.60
N VAL A 166 -15.45 -34.06 -1.35
CA VAL A 166 -15.74 -32.85 -0.56
C VAL A 166 -14.54 -31.90 -0.62
N SER A 167 -14.81 -30.62 -0.85
CA SER A 167 -13.79 -29.56 -0.91
C SER A 167 -14.00 -28.55 0.21
N LEU A 168 -12.98 -28.39 1.05
CA LEU A 168 -12.91 -27.41 2.12
C LEU A 168 -11.79 -26.42 1.79
N VAL A 169 -12.18 -25.19 1.46
CA VAL A 169 -11.25 -24.12 1.08
C VAL A 169 -10.88 -23.34 2.33
N CYS A 170 -9.59 -22.99 2.43
CA CYS A 170 -9.07 -22.10 3.46
C CYS A 170 -8.34 -20.94 2.78
N GLU A 171 -8.73 -19.72 3.12
CA GLU A 171 -8.14 -18.49 2.58
C GLU A 171 -7.30 -17.84 3.68
N PRO A 172 -5.96 -18.03 3.68
CA PRO A 172 -5.12 -17.37 4.67
C PRO A 172 -5.07 -15.86 4.39
N GLY A 173 -5.12 -15.04 5.45
CA GLY A 173 -4.99 -13.58 5.34
C GLY A 173 -3.59 -13.10 4.93
N SER A 174 -2.60 -14.01 4.88
CA SER A 174 -1.20 -13.71 4.57
C SER A 174 -0.62 -14.70 3.58
N ASN A 175 0.13 -14.17 2.59
CA ASN A 175 0.88 -14.98 1.63
C ASN A 175 2.06 -15.73 2.26
N LEU A 176 2.47 -15.36 3.46
CA LEU A 176 3.54 -16.03 4.21
C LEU A 176 3.01 -17.13 5.13
N ALA A 177 1.70 -17.16 5.39
CA ALA A 177 1.09 -18.14 6.27
C ALA A 177 1.04 -19.53 5.61
N GLN A 178 1.29 -20.56 6.42
CA GLN A 178 1.09 -21.95 6.04
C GLN A 178 -0.22 -22.48 6.59
N VAL A 179 -0.97 -23.19 5.76
CA VAL A 179 -2.25 -23.78 6.12
C VAL A 179 -2.08 -25.19 6.68
N GLN A 180 -2.63 -25.43 7.87
CA GLN A 180 -2.68 -26.72 8.54
C GLN A 180 -4.14 -27.12 8.79
N TRP A 181 -4.52 -28.30 8.30
CA TRP A 181 -5.87 -28.84 8.47
C TRP A 181 -5.91 -29.84 9.62
N HIS A 182 -6.93 -29.73 10.46
CA HIS A 182 -7.20 -30.66 11.55
C HIS A 182 -8.60 -31.25 11.41
N VAL A 183 -8.74 -32.54 11.74
CA VAL A 183 -10.03 -33.24 11.85
C VAL A 183 -10.19 -33.71 13.29
N ASN A 184 -11.27 -33.30 13.95
CA ASN A 184 -11.54 -33.60 15.36
C ASN A 184 -10.33 -33.28 16.28
N GLY A 185 -9.60 -32.21 15.96
CA GLY A 185 -8.42 -31.75 16.69
C GLY A 185 -7.08 -32.40 16.29
N GLN A 186 -7.08 -33.46 15.48
CA GLN A 186 -5.86 -34.13 15.02
C GLN A 186 -5.42 -33.62 13.64
N PRO A 187 -4.11 -33.48 13.37
CA PRO A 187 -3.62 -33.02 12.08
C PRO A 187 -4.02 -34.00 10.96
N VAL A 188 -4.46 -33.47 9.83
CA VAL A 188 -4.85 -34.28 8.66
C VAL A 188 -3.59 -34.74 7.95
N GLU A 189 -3.34 -36.05 7.98
CA GLU A 189 -2.28 -36.67 7.19
C GLU A 189 -2.69 -36.86 5.73
N LYS A 190 -1.75 -36.66 4.81
CA LYS A 190 -1.95 -36.90 3.39
C LYS A 190 -2.14 -38.39 3.14
N SER A 191 -3.22 -38.75 2.44
CA SER A 191 -3.56 -40.15 2.13
C SER A 191 -4.29 -40.25 0.78
N ASN A 192 -4.74 -41.46 0.43
CA ASN A 192 -5.57 -41.68 -0.75
C ASN A 192 -6.97 -41.03 -0.63
N VAL A 193 -7.40 -40.74 0.60
CA VAL A 193 -8.69 -40.10 0.91
C VAL A 193 -8.50 -38.60 1.09
N ASN A 194 -7.51 -38.18 1.88
CA ASN A 194 -7.28 -36.76 2.20
C ASN A 194 -6.11 -36.20 1.40
N GLN A 195 -6.37 -35.19 0.56
CA GLN A 195 -5.35 -34.46 -0.18
C GLN A 195 -5.43 -32.96 0.10
N VAL A 196 -4.29 -32.32 0.32
CA VAL A 196 -4.21 -30.86 0.49
C VAL A 196 -3.54 -30.25 -0.75
N GLN A 197 -4.24 -29.36 -1.44
CA GLN A 197 -3.77 -28.65 -2.64
C GLN A 197 -4.14 -27.17 -2.54
N HIS A 198 -3.18 -26.26 -2.73
CA HIS A 198 -3.41 -24.80 -2.72
C HIS A 198 -4.36 -24.35 -1.59
N ASN A 199 -4.02 -24.70 -0.34
CA ASN A 199 -4.79 -24.41 0.89
C ASN A 199 -6.16 -25.11 1.01
N THR A 200 -6.57 -25.90 0.02
CA THR A 200 -7.83 -26.63 0.01
C THR A 200 -7.62 -28.07 0.46
N LEU A 201 -8.44 -28.54 1.40
CA LEU A 201 -8.54 -29.95 1.76
C LEU A 201 -9.62 -30.63 0.90
N LEU A 202 -9.19 -31.67 0.18
CA LEU A 202 -10.02 -32.55 -0.63
C LEU A 202 -10.17 -33.89 0.09
N ILE A 203 -11.42 -34.28 0.34
CA ILE A 203 -11.79 -35.59 0.89
C ILE A 203 -12.39 -36.40 -0.26
N LEU A 204 -11.64 -37.35 -0.80
CA LEU A 204 -12.00 -38.16 -1.96
C LEU A 204 -12.84 -39.36 -1.53
N ASN A 205 -13.91 -39.66 -2.29
CA ASN A 205 -14.81 -40.80 -2.02
C ASN A 205 -15.31 -40.79 -0.56
N ALA A 206 -15.83 -39.65 -0.13
CA ALA A 206 -16.20 -39.41 1.26
C ALA A 206 -17.27 -40.39 1.74
N SER A 207 -17.18 -40.79 3.00
CA SER A 207 -18.07 -41.75 3.66
C SER A 207 -18.57 -41.19 4.99
N GLU A 208 -19.51 -41.88 5.64
CA GLU A 208 -19.99 -41.48 6.97
C GLU A 208 -18.85 -41.36 8.01
N ARG A 209 -17.75 -42.11 7.82
CA ARG A 209 -16.58 -42.09 8.73
C ARG A 209 -15.79 -40.79 8.67
N ASP A 210 -15.92 -40.05 7.57
CA ASP A 210 -15.25 -38.77 7.34
C ASP A 210 -16.06 -37.60 7.94
N THR A 211 -17.15 -37.90 8.65
CA THR A 211 -17.91 -36.89 9.41
C THR A 211 -17.09 -36.41 10.60
N GLY A 212 -16.93 -35.09 10.74
CA GLY A 212 -16.22 -34.52 11.87
C GLY A 212 -16.14 -33.01 11.82
N LEU A 213 -15.49 -32.44 12.83
CA LEU A 213 -15.13 -31.02 12.84
C LEU A 213 -13.80 -30.85 12.11
N TYR A 214 -13.85 -30.18 10.97
CA TYR A 214 -12.66 -29.78 10.23
C TYR A 214 -12.30 -28.34 10.60
N THR A 215 -11.04 -28.11 10.92
CA THR A 215 -10.51 -26.80 11.28
C THR A 215 -9.33 -26.47 10.39
N CYS A 216 -9.31 -25.27 9.82
CA CYS A 216 -8.11 -24.71 9.19
C CYS A 216 -7.40 -23.78 10.17
N TYR A 217 -6.08 -23.95 10.26
CA TYR A 217 -5.18 -23.01 10.93
C TYR A 217 -4.26 -22.37 9.90
N SER A 218 -4.24 -21.05 9.83
CA SER A 218 -3.19 -20.29 9.16
C SER A 218 -2.11 -19.94 10.17
N VAL A 219 -0.91 -20.46 9.94
CA VAL A 219 0.25 -20.27 10.82
C VAL A 219 1.27 -19.40 10.12
N GLU A 220 1.53 -18.21 10.66
CA GLU A 220 2.59 -17.32 10.19
C GLU A 220 3.69 -17.20 11.24
N THR A 221 4.91 -17.57 10.88
CA THR A 221 6.07 -17.44 11.76
C THR A 221 6.72 -16.08 11.55
N SER A 222 6.76 -15.25 12.59
CA SER A 222 7.45 -13.96 12.57
C SER A 222 8.36 -13.81 13.79
N MET A 223 9.65 -13.54 13.54
CA MET A 223 10.69 -13.47 14.58
C MET A 223 10.75 -14.69 15.52
N GLY A 224 10.40 -15.87 15.02
CA GLY A 224 10.41 -17.12 15.78
C GLY A 224 9.18 -17.35 16.67
N VAL A 225 8.14 -16.50 16.56
CA VAL A 225 6.83 -16.70 17.17
C VAL A 225 5.84 -17.10 16.08
N ASP A 226 5.07 -18.17 16.34
CA ASP A 226 4.01 -18.63 15.45
C ASP A 226 2.70 -17.94 15.81
N TYR A 227 2.16 -17.19 14.86
CA TYR A 227 0.85 -16.56 14.95
C TYR A 227 -0.15 -17.48 14.26
N VAL A 228 -1.08 -18.00 15.06
CA VAL A 228 -2.08 -18.97 14.59
C VAL A 228 -3.43 -18.30 14.54
N THR A 229 -3.99 -18.18 13.35
CA THR A 229 -5.38 -17.76 13.14
C THR A 229 -6.22 -18.95 12.72
N GLN A 230 -7.40 -19.09 13.32
CA GLN A 230 -8.38 -20.08 12.92
C GLN A 230 -9.30 -19.46 11.87
N THR A 231 -9.33 -20.05 10.69
CA THR A 231 -10.23 -19.65 9.60
C THR A 231 -11.40 -20.63 9.52
N ALA A 232 -12.60 -20.08 9.33
CA ALA A 232 -13.88 -20.79 9.36
C ALA A 232 -14.19 -21.58 8.07
#